data_AF-A0A3B5QK72-F1
#
_entry.id   AF-A0A3B5QK72-F1
#
_cell.length_a   1.000
_cell.length_b   1.000
_cell.length_c   1.000
_cell.angle_alpha   90.00
_cell.angle_beta   90.00
_cell.angle_gamma   90.00
#
_symmetry.space_group_name_H-M   'P 1'
#
loop_
_entity.id
_entity.type
_entity.pdbx_description
1 polymer ?
#
loop_
_entity_poly.entity_id
_entity_poly.type
_entity_poly.pdbx_seq_one_letter_code
_entity_poly.pdbx_strand_id
1 'polypeptide(L)'
;MNALMEMFGNLNFTVLGFPCNQFGLQSPEVNEEMLNVLKYVRPGGGFVPTFPVFAKIEVNGLNEEPLFTYLKNYLPFVNPLIGDTKKFYWSPICVNDIRWNFEKFLINSDGVSMSLSCFLEMDLELPVRI
;
A
#
# COMPACT_ATOMS: atom_id res chain seq x y z
N MET A 1 9.85 1.51 6.11
CA MET A 1 9.19 2.85 6.11
C MET A 1 9.59 3.72 7.32
N ASN A 2 9.52 3.25 8.56
CA ASN A 2 9.96 4.07 9.73
C ASN A 2 11.40 4.60 9.59
N ALA A 3 12.35 3.77 9.15
CA ALA A 3 13.72 4.21 8.90
C ALA A 3 13.82 5.32 7.83
N LEU A 4 12.97 5.31 6.79
CA LEU A 4 12.92 6.39 5.81
C LEU A 4 12.41 7.70 6.44
N MET A 5 11.40 7.62 7.29
CA MET A 5 10.92 8.79 8.04
C MET A 5 11.96 9.32 9.02
N GLU A 6 12.76 8.47 9.65
CA GLU A 6 13.85 8.89 10.52
C GLU A 6 14.96 9.61 9.74
N MET A 7 15.32 9.09 8.56
CA MET A 7 16.38 9.66 7.72
C MET A 7 15.95 10.94 6.99
N PHE A 8 14.73 10.97 6.45
CA PHE A 8 14.29 12.00 5.52
C PHE A 8 13.12 12.84 6.04
N GLY A 9 12.48 12.49 7.15
CA GLY A 9 11.27 13.19 7.64
C GLY A 9 11.48 14.69 7.91
N ASN A 10 12.71 15.10 8.21
CA ASN A 10 13.07 16.51 8.41
C ASN A 10 13.38 17.27 7.10
N LEU A 11 13.36 16.58 5.96
CA LEU A 11 13.75 17.09 4.63
C LEU A 11 12.53 17.22 3.70
N ASN A 12 11.39 17.67 4.21
CA ASN A 12 10.12 17.79 3.46
C ASN A 12 9.67 16.48 2.79
N PHE A 13 10.00 15.34 3.41
CA PHE A 13 9.57 14.03 2.95
C PHE A 13 8.58 13.44 3.95
N THR A 14 7.53 12.81 3.44
CA THR A 14 6.56 12.10 4.27
C THR A 14 6.12 10.81 3.60
N VAL A 15 5.92 9.77 4.40
CA VAL A 15 5.29 8.52 3.98
C VAL A 15 3.82 8.60 4.31
N LEU A 16 2.96 8.15 3.39
CA LEU A 16 1.52 8.05 3.61
C LEU A 16 1.12 6.57 3.53
N GLY A 17 0.53 6.04 4.60
CA GLY A 17 0.09 4.63 4.65
C GLY A 17 -1.40 4.49 4.36
N PHE A 18 -1.76 3.75 3.32
CA PHE A 18 -3.16 3.46 2.97
C PHE A 18 -3.43 1.95 3.11
N PRO A 19 -4.08 1.51 4.20
CA PRO A 19 -4.51 0.13 4.33
C PRO A 19 -5.50 -0.25 3.21
N CYS A 20 -5.37 -1.46 2.67
CA CYS A 20 -6.22 -1.98 1.61
C CYS A 20 -6.35 -3.50 1.76
N ASN A 21 -7.58 -4.01 1.62
CA ASN A 21 -7.87 -5.44 1.78
C ASN A 21 -8.08 -6.17 0.45
N GLN A 22 -7.88 -5.51 -0.70
CA GLN A 22 -8.17 -6.08 -2.02
C GLN A 22 -7.19 -7.19 -2.43
N PHE A 23 -6.00 -7.25 -1.82
CA PHE A 23 -4.93 -8.17 -2.20
C PHE A 23 -4.82 -9.32 -1.20
N GLY A 24 -5.42 -10.47 -1.55
CA GLY A 24 -5.35 -11.68 -0.74
C GLY A 24 -6.00 -11.58 0.65
N LEU A 25 -6.89 -10.59 0.86
CA LEU A 25 -7.55 -10.32 2.13
C LEU A 25 -6.58 -10.18 3.33
N GLN A 26 -5.42 -9.56 3.10
CA GLN A 26 -4.34 -9.45 4.10
C GLN A 26 -4.56 -8.34 5.15
N SER A 27 -5.60 -7.51 5.01
CA SER A 27 -5.98 -6.42 5.94
C SER A 27 -7.47 -6.55 6.36
N PRO A 28 -7.85 -7.67 7.01
CA PRO A 28 -9.23 -7.94 7.39
C PRO A 28 -9.72 -7.05 8.55
N GLU A 29 -8.82 -6.51 9.37
CA GLU A 29 -9.09 -5.70 10.56
C GLU A 29 -9.89 -4.43 10.26
N VAL A 30 -10.66 -3.94 11.23
CA VAL A 30 -11.34 -2.64 11.10
C VAL A 30 -10.35 -1.49 11.33
N ASN A 31 -10.69 -0.28 10.88
CA ASN A 31 -9.81 0.89 10.96
C ASN A 31 -9.26 1.16 12.36
N GLU A 32 -10.08 0.94 13.39
CA GLU A 32 -9.72 1.14 14.81
C GLU A 32 -8.71 0.11 15.33
N GLU A 33 -8.67 -1.08 14.72
CA GLU A 33 -7.79 -2.18 15.11
C GLU A 33 -6.42 -2.11 14.43
N MET A 34 -6.29 -1.36 13.34
CA MET A 34 -5.08 -1.36 12.50
C MET A 34 -3.80 -1.07 13.29
N LEU A 35 -3.81 -0.04 14.13
CA LEU A 35 -2.64 0.30 14.94
C LEU A 35 -2.33 -0.76 16.00
N ASN A 36 -3.35 -1.44 16.53
CA ASN A 36 -3.15 -2.54 17.46
C ASN A 36 -2.55 -3.77 16.77
N VAL A 37 -3.02 -4.10 15.56
CA VAL A 37 -2.45 -5.19 14.75
C VAL A 37 -0.97 -4.94 14.49
N LEU A 38 -0.60 -3.73 14.06
CA LEU A 38 0.79 -3.35 13.83
C LEU A 38 1.64 -3.44 15.11
N LYS A 39 1.10 -2.99 16.24
CA LYS A 39 1.82 -2.91 17.51
C LYS A 39 1.99 -4.25 18.21
N TYR A 40 0.98 -5.11 18.16
CA TYR A 40 0.93 -6.33 18.97
C TYR A 40 1.02 -7.63 18.17
N VAL A 41 0.64 -7.63 16.90
CA VAL A 41 0.52 -8.86 16.10
C VAL A 41 1.61 -8.93 15.04
N ARG A 42 1.58 -8.04 14.05
CA ARG A 42 2.55 -8.00 12.97
C ARG A 42 2.68 -6.56 12.44
N PRO A 43 3.87 -5.93 12.51
CA PRO A 43 5.15 -6.49 12.94
C PRO A 43 5.22 -6.94 14.40
N GLY A 44 4.38 -6.40 15.28
CA GLY A 44 4.39 -6.71 16.71
C GLY A 44 5.53 -6.00 17.44
N GLY A 45 5.86 -6.47 18.66
CA GLY A 45 7.03 -5.98 19.41
C GLY A 45 6.94 -4.52 19.86
N GLY A 46 5.74 -3.93 19.91
CA GLY A 46 5.57 -2.52 20.24
C GLY A 46 5.82 -1.58 19.06
N PHE A 47 5.84 -2.09 17.83
CA PHE A 47 6.01 -1.28 16.62
C PHE A 47 4.92 -0.20 16.51
N VAL A 48 5.31 1.04 16.25
CA VAL A 48 4.39 2.15 15.98
C VAL A 48 4.87 2.86 14.72
N PRO A 49 4.01 3.05 13.71
CA PRO A 49 4.38 3.81 12.51
C PRO A 49 4.68 5.27 12.88
N THR A 50 5.78 5.81 12.35
CA THR A 50 6.18 7.22 12.53
C THR A 50 5.60 8.16 11.47
N PHE A 51 4.62 7.67 10.73
CA PHE A 51 3.98 8.35 9.60
C PHE A 51 2.46 8.17 9.67
N PRO A 52 1.68 9.07 9.03
CA PRO A 52 0.23 8.96 9.02
C PRO A 52 -0.23 7.68 8.32
N VAL A 53 -1.09 6.93 9.01
CA VAL A 53 -1.85 5.80 8.47
C VAL A 53 -3.30 6.24 8.37
N PHE A 54 -3.86 6.17 7.17
CA PHE A 54 -5.23 6.58 6.87
C PHE A 54 -6.23 5.45 7.14
N ALA A 55 -7.52 5.75 6.98
CA ALA A 55 -8.55 4.73 6.94
C ALA A 55 -8.31 3.75 5.78
N LYS A 56 -8.79 2.52 5.94
CA LYS A 56 -8.79 1.52 4.90
C LYS A 56 -9.63 1.98 3.71
N ILE A 57 -9.09 1.81 2.52
CA ILE A 57 -9.69 2.24 1.26
C ILE A 57 -9.57 1.15 0.20
N GLU A 58 -10.29 1.33 -0.91
CA GLU A 58 -10.09 0.58 -2.14
C GLU A 58 -9.18 1.37 -3.08
N VAL A 59 -8.27 0.67 -3.76
CA VAL A 59 -7.29 1.28 -4.68
C VAL A 59 -7.48 0.81 -6.13
N ASN A 60 -8.29 -0.23 -6.33
CA ASN A 60 -8.69 -0.75 -7.64
C ASN A 60 -10.21 -0.94 -7.73
N GLY A 61 -10.73 -1.00 -8.95
CA GLY A 61 -12.14 -1.30 -9.22
C GLY A 61 -13.06 -0.09 -9.11
N LEU A 62 -14.38 -0.34 -9.10
CA LEU A 62 -15.39 0.71 -9.23
C LEU A 62 -15.38 1.74 -8.09
N ASN A 63 -15.03 1.31 -6.87
CA ASN A 63 -15.03 2.15 -5.68
C ASN A 63 -13.63 2.64 -5.28
N GLU A 64 -12.65 2.57 -6.19
CA GLU A 64 -11.31 3.06 -5.90
C GLU A 64 -11.30 4.55 -5.55
N GLU A 65 -10.45 4.92 -4.60
CA GLU A 65 -10.30 6.33 -4.21
C GLU A 65 -9.74 7.17 -5.38
N PRO A 66 -10.25 8.38 -5.64
CA PRO A 66 -9.84 9.22 -6.78
C PRO A 66 -8.34 9.50 -6.85
N LEU A 67 -7.66 9.55 -5.70
CA LEU A 67 -6.20 9.66 -5.63
C LEU A 67 -5.52 8.51 -6.36
N PHE A 68 -5.97 7.28 -6.15
CA PHE A 68 -5.39 6.10 -6.79
C PHE A 68 -5.76 6.00 -8.26
N THR A 69 -6.95 6.45 -8.67
CA THR A 69 -7.28 6.64 -10.09
C THR A 69 -6.27 7.56 -10.77
N TYR A 70 -5.95 8.70 -10.15
CA TYR A 70 -4.98 9.65 -10.68
C TYR A 70 -3.57 9.04 -10.78
N LEU A 71 -3.10 8.41 -9.70
CA LEU A 71 -1.77 7.79 -9.64
C LEU A 71 -1.59 6.66 -10.67
N LYS A 72 -2.58 5.78 -10.82
CA LYS A 72 -2.55 4.67 -11.78
C LYS A 72 -2.60 5.13 -13.23
N ASN A 73 -3.22 6.27 -13.53
CA ASN A 73 -3.27 6.81 -14.88
C ASN A 73 -1.98 7.55 -15.28
N TYR A 74 -1.24 8.09 -14.32
CA TYR A 74 -0.05 8.88 -14.60
C TYR A 74 1.21 8.04 -14.82
N LEU A 75 1.28 6.84 -14.24
CA LEU A 75 2.47 5.99 -14.27
C LEU A 75 2.27 4.74 -15.13
N PRO A 76 3.27 4.36 -15.95
CA PRO A 76 3.26 3.05 -16.59
C PRO A 76 3.32 1.96 -15.51
N PHE A 77 2.54 0.89 -15.68
CA PHE A 77 2.48 -0.21 -14.72
C PHE A 77 3.85 -0.91 -14.60
N VAL A 78 4.20 -1.36 -13.39
CA VAL A 78 5.51 -1.97 -13.12
C VAL A 78 5.62 -3.38 -13.66
N ASN A 79 4.51 -4.12 -13.70
CA ASN A 79 4.49 -5.53 -14.09
C ASN A 79 3.47 -5.78 -15.21
N PRO A 80 3.89 -6.28 -16.38
CA PRO A 80 2.99 -6.64 -17.46
C PRO A 80 2.07 -7.82 -17.11
N LEU A 81 2.41 -8.61 -16.10
CA LEU A 81 1.59 -9.70 -15.62
C LEU A 81 0.61 -9.18 -14.55
N ILE A 82 -0.68 -9.29 -14.87
CA ILE A 82 -1.78 -8.96 -13.97
C ILE A 82 -1.93 -10.04 -12.87
N GLY A 83 -1.32 -11.22 -13.01
CA GLY A 83 -1.46 -12.31 -12.04
C GLY A 83 -2.77 -13.09 -12.22
N ASP A 84 -3.10 -13.95 -11.26
CA ASP A 84 -4.31 -14.78 -11.32
C ASP A 84 -5.55 -13.96 -10.93
N THR A 85 -6.34 -13.59 -11.93
CA THR A 85 -7.54 -12.76 -11.78
C THR A 85 -8.61 -13.39 -10.86
N LYS A 86 -8.55 -14.69 -10.59
CA LYS A 86 -9.45 -15.35 -9.62
C LYS A 86 -9.17 -14.97 -8.18
N LYS A 87 -7.99 -14.39 -7.91
CA LYS A 87 -7.58 -13.92 -6.58
C LYS A 87 -7.87 -12.45 -6.35
N PHE A 88 -8.52 -11.79 -7.31
CA PHE A 88 -8.85 -10.38 -7.25
C PHE A 88 -10.23 -10.16 -6.65
N TYR A 89 -10.29 -9.25 -5.70
CA TYR A 89 -11.50 -8.90 -4.97
C TYR A 89 -12.07 -7.55 -5.44
N TRP A 90 -11.88 -7.20 -6.72
CA TRP A 90 -12.35 -5.96 -7.31
C TRP A 90 -12.81 -6.15 -8.76
N SER A 91 -13.62 -5.20 -9.24
CA SER A 91 -14.11 -5.13 -10.61
C SER A 91 -14.46 -3.67 -10.95
N PRO A 92 -14.27 -3.19 -12.19
CA PRO A 92 -13.61 -3.87 -13.31
C PRO A 92 -12.10 -4.03 -13.09
N ILE A 93 -11.47 -4.94 -13.85
CA ILE A 93 -10.02 -5.10 -13.88
C ILE A 93 -9.44 -4.20 -14.98
N CYS A 94 -8.48 -3.36 -14.63
CA CYS A 94 -7.83 -2.42 -15.52
C CYS A 94 -6.34 -2.74 -15.70
N VAL A 95 -5.79 -2.39 -16.87
CA VAL A 95 -4.39 -2.67 -17.20
C VAL A 95 -3.43 -1.97 -16.23
N ASN A 96 -3.81 -0.82 -15.69
CA ASN A 96 -3.04 -0.04 -14.74
C ASN A 96 -3.36 -0.32 -13.26
N ASP A 97 -4.12 -1.38 -12.96
CA ASP A 97 -4.40 -1.75 -11.57
C ASP A 97 -3.13 -2.00 -10.76
N ILE A 98 -3.14 -1.54 -9.51
CA ILE A 98 -2.12 -1.87 -8.52
C ILE A 98 -2.06 -3.38 -8.39
N ARG A 99 -0.85 -3.93 -8.40
CA ARG A 99 -0.66 -5.38 -8.55
C ARG A 99 -0.71 -6.13 -7.24
N TRP A 100 -0.20 -5.52 -6.17
CA TRP A 100 -0.12 -6.17 -4.87
C TRP A 100 0.04 -5.17 -3.73
N ASN A 101 0.01 -5.68 -2.49
CA ASN A 101 0.37 -4.92 -1.31
C ASN A 101 1.78 -4.30 -1.44
N PHE A 102 1.94 -3.12 -0.84
CA PHE A 102 3.21 -2.37 -0.78
C PHE A 102 3.76 -1.83 -2.12
N GLU A 103 2.91 -1.59 -3.11
CA GLU A 103 3.26 -0.73 -4.25
C GLU A 103 3.47 0.72 -3.79
N LYS A 104 4.46 1.42 -4.38
CA LYS A 104 4.96 2.70 -3.85
C LYS A 104 4.97 3.76 -4.94
N PHE A 105 4.28 4.87 -4.65
CA PHE A 105 4.26 6.08 -5.48
C PHE A 105 5.17 7.12 -4.84
N LEU A 106 6.20 7.57 -5.56
CA LEU A 106 7.00 8.72 -5.15
C LEU A 106 6.43 9.97 -5.83
N ILE A 107 6.02 10.96 -5.02
CA ILE A 107 5.43 12.21 -5.48
C ILE A 107 6.35 13.34 -5.04
N ASN A 108 6.78 14.20 -5.97
CA ASN A 108 7.57 15.39 -5.64
C ASN A 108 6.71 16.46 -4.95
N SER A 109 7.36 17.44 -4.30
CA SER A 109 6.71 18.57 -3.61
C SER A 109 5.71 19.34 -4.49
N ASP A 110 5.93 19.36 -5.80
CA ASP A 110 5.09 20.08 -6.75
C ASP A 110 3.81 19.31 -7.12
N GLY A 111 3.68 18.04 -6.68
CA GLY A 111 2.52 17.17 -6.96
C GLY A 111 2.43 16.63 -8.39
N VAL A 112 3.36 17.02 -9.28
CA VAL A 112 3.32 16.70 -10.72
C VAL A 112 4.21 15.52 -11.08
N SER A 113 5.46 15.52 -10.63
CA SER A 113 6.40 14.46 -10.97
C SER A 113 6.20 13.25 -10.08
N MET A 114 5.87 12.13 -10.71
CA MET A 114 5.65 10.87 -10.06
C MET A 114 6.62 9.82 -10.59
N SER A 115 7.12 8.96 -9.71
CA SER A 115 7.89 7.77 -10.08
C SER A 115 7.32 6.55 -9.35
N LEU A 116 7.26 5.43 -10.06
CA LEU A 116 6.77 4.16 -9.51
C LEU A 116 7.98 3.30 -9.15
N SER A 117 8.05 2.84 -7.90
CA SER A 117 9.10 1.93 -7.45
C SER A 117 8.50 0.67 -6.85
N CYS A 118 8.72 -0.47 -7.50
CA CYS A 118 8.35 -1.78 -6.98
C CYS A 118 9.60 -2.42 -6.37
N PHE A 119 9.80 -2.22 -5.07
CA PHE A 119 10.63 -3.15 -4.30
C PHE A 119 9.79 -4.38 -3.97
N LEU A 120 10.15 -5.53 -4.55
CA LEU A 120 9.74 -6.85 -4.06
C LEU A 120 10.33 -7.04 -2.66
N GLU A 121 9.67 -6.51 -1.62
CA GLU A 121 9.91 -6.99 -0.27
C GLU A 121 9.27 -8.39 -0.18
N MET A 122 10.11 -9.42 -0.28
CA MET A 122 9.78 -10.83 -0.02
C MET A 122 9.49 -11.10 1.48
N ASP A 123 8.95 -10.14 2.25
CA ASP A 123 8.75 -10.28 3.69
C ASP A 123 7.35 -10.78 4.09
N LEU A 124 6.77 -11.65 3.26
CA LEU A 124 5.49 -12.33 3.53
C LEU A 124 5.54 -13.85 3.37
N GLU A 125 6.64 -14.49 3.76
CA GLU A 125 6.68 -15.92 4.08
C GLU A 125 7.19 -16.18 5.51
N LEU A 126 6.48 -15.66 6.51
CA LEU A 126 6.52 -16.28 7.83
C LEU A 126 5.16 -16.96 8.03
N PRO A 127 5.11 -18.30 8.10
CA PRO A 127 3.86 -19.03 8.21
C PRO A 127 3.19 -18.66 9.54
N VAL A 128 1.91 -18.28 9.45
CA VAL A 128 1.01 -18.26 10.60
C VAL A 128 0.93 -19.70 11.10
N ARG A 129 1.74 -20.04 12.10
CA ARG A 129 1.47 -21.21 12.94
C ARG A 129 0.54 -20.74 14.04
N ILE A 130 -0.73 -21.14 13.91
CA ILE A 130 -1.72 -21.15 14.99
C ILE A 130 -1.22 -22.11 16.08
#